data_AF-A0A932K4W7-F1
#
_entry.id   AF-A0A932K4W7-F1
#
_cell.length_a   1.000
_cell.length_b   1.000
_cell.length_c   1.000
_cell.angle_alpha   90.00
_cell.angle_beta   90.00
_cell.angle_gamma   90.00
#
_symmetry.space_group_name_H-M   'P 1'
#
loop_
_entity.id
_entity.type
_entity.pdbx_description
1 polymer ?
#
loop_
_entity_poly.entity_id
_entity_poly.type
_entity_poly.pdbx_seq_one_letter_code
_entity_poly.pdbx_strand_id
1 'polypeptide(L)'
;MRSGKNYGQRKGLTQKALAVKMQGKVDYSYIGKIERGEQLPSLKMLKRLSEALAVPLSYFFQGVDGKETAQTEAQRDSLDRQRERLLLHLLRTVHDDDLLLLSEIARILTKHRNTRRMTEGDVQGTRSAADPLHAAEGGGEYKRR
;
A
#
# COMPACT_ATOMS: atom_id res chain seq x y z
N MET A 1 5.80 -3.09 -27.83
CA MET A 1 6.31 -1.88 -27.13
C MET A 1 5.85 -1.96 -25.68
N ARG A 2 6.76 -2.06 -24.69
CA ARG A 2 6.38 -2.12 -23.26
C ARG A 2 5.87 -0.73 -22.85
N SER A 3 4.61 -0.64 -22.45
CA SER A 3 3.97 0.62 -22.06
C SER A 3 4.66 1.18 -20.81
N GLY A 4 5.28 2.36 -20.93
CA GLY A 4 5.90 3.06 -19.81
C GLY A 4 4.88 3.37 -18.70
N LYS A 5 5.32 3.33 -17.43
CA LYS A 5 4.48 3.66 -16.27
C LYS A 5 4.66 5.14 -15.95
N ASN A 6 3.61 5.95 -16.07
CA ASN A 6 3.65 7.39 -15.76
C ASN A 6 3.19 7.64 -14.31
N TYR A 7 4.11 7.63 -13.36
CA TYR A 7 3.80 7.68 -11.92
C TYR A 7 3.35 9.07 -11.47
N GLY A 8 4.04 10.12 -11.91
CA GLY A 8 3.74 11.51 -11.51
C GLY A 8 2.59 12.14 -12.29
N GLN A 9 2.49 11.85 -13.59
CA GLN A 9 1.57 12.54 -14.50
C GLN A 9 0.09 12.31 -14.16
N ARG A 10 -0.27 11.12 -13.66
CA ARG A 10 -1.64 10.82 -13.21
C ARG A 10 -2.11 11.65 -12.02
N LYS A 11 -1.17 12.31 -11.31
CA LYS A 11 -1.42 13.23 -10.19
C LYS A 11 -1.01 14.66 -10.53
N GLY A 12 -0.76 14.97 -11.81
CA GLY A 12 -0.32 16.30 -12.26
C GLY A 12 1.10 16.69 -11.81
N LEU A 13 1.91 15.74 -11.34
CA LEU A 13 3.27 15.99 -10.86
C LEU A 13 4.29 15.76 -11.98
N THR A 14 5.21 16.71 -12.13
CA THR A 14 6.42 16.51 -12.95
C THR A 14 7.39 15.56 -12.25
N GLN A 15 8.28 14.89 -13.00
CA GLN A 15 9.33 14.03 -12.41
C GLN A 15 10.21 14.81 -11.42
N LYS A 16 10.50 16.08 -11.71
CA LYS A 16 11.24 16.97 -10.80
C LYS A 16 10.47 17.22 -9.50
N ALA A 17 9.18 17.57 -9.59
CA ALA A 17 8.34 17.78 -8.42
C ALA A 17 8.17 16.49 -7.60
N LEU A 18 8.08 15.34 -8.28
CA LEU A 18 8.00 14.03 -7.61
C LEU A 18 9.31 13.71 -6.88
N ALA A 19 10.47 13.93 -7.50
CA ALA A 19 11.77 13.73 -6.87
C ALA A 19 11.95 14.57 -5.59
N VAL A 20 11.47 15.83 -5.61
CA VAL A 20 11.51 16.73 -4.43
C VAL A 20 10.62 16.22 -3.30
N LYS A 21 9.47 15.62 -3.61
CA LYS A 21 8.56 15.05 -2.59
C LYS A 21 9.08 13.76 -1.96
N MET A 22 10.01 13.06 -2.60
CA MET A 22 10.52 11.80 -2.10
C MET A 22 11.50 12.02 -0.94
N GLN A 23 11.35 11.23 0.12
CA GLN A 23 12.32 11.26 1.22
C GLN A 23 13.69 10.81 0.73
N GLY A 24 14.74 11.57 1.04
CA GLY A 24 16.12 11.36 0.58
C GLY A 24 16.36 11.85 -0.86
N LYS A 25 17.62 12.09 -1.22
CA LYS A 25 17.97 12.60 -2.56
C LYS A 25 17.65 11.54 -3.64
N VAL A 26 16.80 11.89 -4.60
CA VAL A 26 16.53 11.11 -5.82
C VAL A 26 16.77 12.02 -7.00
N ASP A 27 17.51 11.54 -7.99
CA ASP A 27 17.62 12.24 -9.25
C ASP A 27 16.34 12.06 -10.08
N TYR A 28 15.76 13.15 -10.58
CA TYR A 28 14.54 13.09 -11.39
C TYR A 28 14.71 12.31 -12.71
N SER A 29 15.93 12.29 -13.28
CA SER A 29 16.26 11.50 -14.46
C SER A 29 16.15 10.00 -14.19
N TYR A 30 16.44 9.57 -12.95
CA TYR A 30 16.25 8.19 -12.52
C TYR A 30 14.78 7.80 -12.54
N ILE A 31 13.88 8.70 -12.08
CA ILE A 31 12.44 8.51 -12.18
C ILE A 31 12.04 8.35 -13.66
N GLY A 32 12.54 9.21 -14.54
CA GLY A 32 12.25 9.11 -15.98
C GLY A 32 12.71 7.80 -16.62
N LYS A 33 13.88 7.26 -16.22
CA LYS A 33 14.35 5.94 -16.67
C LYS A 33 13.42 4.82 -16.20
N ILE A 34 12.90 4.90 -14.98
CA ILE A 34 11.92 3.94 -14.47
C ILE A 34 10.61 4.05 -15.27
N GLU A 35 10.11 5.26 -15.51
CA GLU A 35 8.86 5.47 -16.24
C GLU A 35 8.91 4.93 -17.68
N ARG A 36 10.07 5.07 -18.36
CA ARG A 36 10.31 4.50 -19.70
C ARG A 36 10.62 3.01 -19.71
N GLY A 37 10.78 2.38 -18.55
CA GLY A 37 11.12 0.95 -18.44
C GLY A 37 12.59 0.63 -18.77
N GLU A 38 13.45 1.65 -18.84
CA GLU A 38 14.90 1.50 -19.05
C GLU A 38 15.59 0.98 -17.79
N GLN A 39 14.98 1.20 -16.62
CA GLN A 39 15.53 0.75 -15.34
C GLN A 39 14.44 0.25 -14.39
N LEU A 40 14.69 -0.90 -13.76
CA LEU A 40 13.80 -1.44 -12.73
C LEU A 40 14.05 -0.74 -11.37
N PRO A 41 13.00 -0.33 -10.65
CA PRO A 41 13.15 0.26 -9.33
C PRO A 41 13.37 -0.82 -8.27
N SER A 42 14.16 -0.51 -7.24
CA SER A 42 14.23 -1.35 -6.04
C SER A 42 12.94 -1.25 -5.22
N LEU A 43 12.69 -2.22 -4.32
CA LEU A 43 11.55 -2.17 -3.38
C LEU A 43 11.59 -0.90 -2.50
N LYS A 44 12.79 -0.49 -2.06
CA LYS A 44 12.99 0.76 -1.32
C LYS A 44 12.55 1.98 -2.15
N MET A 45 12.84 1.98 -3.45
CA MET A 45 12.41 3.05 -4.34
C MET A 45 10.88 3.03 -4.54
N LEU A 46 10.28 1.86 -4.72
CA LEU A 46 8.81 1.72 -4.82
C LEU A 46 8.11 2.20 -3.55
N LYS A 47 8.65 1.91 -2.36
CA LYS A 47 8.12 2.44 -1.09
C LYS A 47 8.14 3.96 -1.05
N ARG A 48 9.27 4.59 -1.41
CA ARG A 48 9.38 6.06 -1.47
C ARG A 48 8.41 6.68 -2.48
N LEU A 49 8.21 6.02 -3.62
CA LEU A 49 7.21 6.46 -4.61
C LEU A 49 5.78 6.33 -4.07
N SER A 50 5.46 5.23 -3.37
CA SER A 50 4.14 5.03 -2.76
C SER A 50 3.81 6.15 -1.77
N GLU A 51 4.79 6.52 -0.93
CA GLU A 51 4.66 7.59 0.05
C GLU A 51 4.52 8.96 -0.63
N ALA A 52 5.37 9.30 -1.59
CA ALA A 52 5.34 10.59 -2.29
C ALA A 52 4.06 10.81 -3.14
N LEU A 53 3.45 9.72 -3.62
CA LEU A 53 2.21 9.74 -4.40
C LEU A 53 0.95 9.53 -3.55
N ALA A 54 1.11 9.23 -2.26
CA ALA A 54 0.04 8.84 -1.36
C ALA A 54 -0.85 7.71 -1.93
N VAL A 55 -0.20 6.67 -2.45
CA VAL A 55 -0.87 5.45 -2.96
C VAL A 55 -0.36 4.23 -2.19
N PRO A 56 -1.16 3.17 -2.03
CA PRO A 56 -0.65 1.93 -1.44
C PRO A 56 0.45 1.33 -2.34
N LEU A 57 1.44 0.66 -1.75
CA LEU A 57 2.52 0.02 -2.50
C LEU A 57 2.00 -0.97 -3.57
N SER A 58 0.85 -1.61 -3.29
CA SER A 58 0.13 -2.49 -4.21
C SER A 58 -0.27 -1.82 -5.53
N TYR A 59 -0.37 -0.48 -5.57
CA TYR A 59 -0.67 0.30 -6.77
C TYR A 59 0.29 -0.01 -7.92
N PHE A 60 1.58 -0.21 -7.63
CA PHE A 60 2.58 -0.49 -8.67
C PHE A 60 2.49 -1.91 -9.25
N PHE A 61 1.71 -2.78 -8.60
CA PHE A 61 1.46 -4.17 -8.97
C PHE A 61 0.05 -4.37 -9.52
N GLN A 62 -0.73 -3.30 -9.72
CA GLN A 62 -2.02 -3.41 -10.41
C GLN A 62 -1.80 -3.83 -11.88
N GLY A 63 -2.49 -4.89 -12.30
CA GLY A 63 -2.23 -5.57 -13.58
C GLY A 63 -1.44 -6.89 -13.43
N VAL A 64 -0.94 -7.18 -12.23
CA VAL A 64 -0.63 -8.53 -11.77
C VAL A 64 -1.90 -8.98 -11.04
N ASP A 65 -2.67 -9.90 -11.63
CA ASP A 65 -4.09 -10.10 -11.33
C ASP A 65 -4.47 -10.10 -9.84
N GLY A 66 -5.31 -9.13 -9.46
CA GLY A 66 -5.78 -9.00 -8.09
C GLY A 66 -6.68 -7.78 -7.91
N LYS A 67 -7.75 -7.69 -8.69
CA LYS A 67 -8.84 -6.73 -8.42
C LYS A 67 -9.49 -7.10 -7.08
N GLU A 68 -9.03 -6.48 -5.99
CA GLU A 68 -9.75 -6.47 -4.71
C GLU A 68 -10.93 -5.49 -4.81
N THR A 69 -12.05 -5.98 -5.31
CA THR A 69 -13.37 -5.36 -5.16
C THR A 69 -14.28 -6.43 -4.59
N ALA A 70 -15.00 -6.15 -3.50
CA ALA A 70 -15.87 -7.06 -2.75
C ALA A 70 -16.40 -8.25 -3.59
N GLN A 71 -15.80 -9.42 -3.38
CA GLN A 71 -16.07 -10.63 -4.16
C GLN A 71 -16.89 -11.63 -3.36
N THR A 72 -17.79 -12.33 -4.04
CA THR A 72 -18.50 -13.50 -3.51
C THR A 72 -17.53 -14.66 -3.25
N GLU A 73 -17.90 -15.63 -2.41
CA GLU A 73 -17.03 -16.76 -2.05
C GLU A 73 -16.53 -17.55 -3.26
N ALA A 74 -17.40 -17.83 -4.22
CA ALA A 74 -17.03 -18.50 -5.48
C ALA A 74 -16.00 -17.71 -6.32
N GLN A 75 -16.06 -16.37 -6.27
CA GLN A 75 -15.09 -15.50 -6.94
C GLN A 75 -13.73 -15.51 -6.22
N ARG A 76 -13.72 -15.54 -4.88
CA ARG A 76 -12.49 -15.66 -4.08
C ARG A 76 -11.75 -16.96 -4.38
N ASP A 77 -12.46 -18.09 -4.42
CA ASP A 77 -11.86 -19.39 -4.75
C ASP A 77 -11.26 -19.40 -6.15
N SER A 78 -11.92 -18.75 -7.11
CA SER A 78 -11.41 -18.64 -8.48
C SER A 78 -10.14 -17.78 -8.55
N LEU A 79 -10.10 -16.67 -7.80
CA LEU A 79 -8.92 -15.82 -7.71
C LEU A 79 -7.76 -16.49 -7.00
N ASP A 80 -8.01 -17.24 -5.92
CA ASP A 80 -6.96 -17.93 -5.18
C ASP A 80 -6.31 -19.01 -6.04
N ARG A 81 -7.11 -19.77 -6.80
CA ARG A 81 -6.60 -20.71 -7.81
C ARG A 81 -5.80 -20.00 -8.92
N GLN A 82 -6.23 -18.83 -9.39
CA GLN A 82 -5.50 -18.06 -10.40
C GLN A 82 -4.15 -17.55 -9.87
N ARG A 83 -4.14 -17.03 -8.64
CA ARG A 83 -2.93 -16.56 -7.96
C ARG A 83 -1.94 -17.69 -7.71
N GLU A 84 -2.43 -18.84 -7.25
CA GLU A 84 -1.61 -20.04 -7.04
C GLU A 84 -0.95 -20.48 -8.35
N ARG A 85 -1.72 -20.56 -9.45
CA ARG A 85 -1.17 -20.89 -10.78
C ARG A 85 -0.11 -19.91 -11.25
N LEU A 86 -0.33 -18.61 -11.07
CA LEU A 86 0.63 -17.59 -11.45
C LEU A 86 1.94 -17.72 -10.63
N LEU A 87 1.83 -17.90 -9.31
CA LEU A 87 3.00 -18.10 -8.45
C LEU A 87 3.77 -19.36 -8.81
N LEU A 88 3.08 -20.47 -9.04
CA LEU A 88 3.73 -21.72 -9.49
C LEU A 88 4.41 -21.55 -10.85
N HIS A 89 3.80 -20.84 -11.79
CA HIS A 89 4.42 -20.55 -13.08
C HIS A 89 5.70 -19.72 -12.91
N LEU A 90 5.68 -18.66 -12.11
CA LEU A 90 6.85 -17.82 -11.86
C LEU A 90 7.97 -18.60 -11.16
N LEU A 91 7.64 -19.37 -10.12
CA LEU A 91 8.63 -20.14 -9.36
C LEU A 91 9.34 -21.20 -10.23
N ARG A 92 8.69 -21.73 -11.26
CA ARG A 92 9.31 -22.67 -12.22
C ARG A 92 10.35 -22.01 -13.14
N THR A 93 10.41 -20.68 -13.17
CA THR A 93 11.34 -19.91 -14.01
C THR A 93 12.45 -19.24 -13.21
N VAL A 94 12.39 -19.34 -11.88
CA VAL A 94 13.36 -18.74 -10.96
C VAL A 94 14.50 -19.73 -10.69
N HIS A 95 15.73 -19.23 -10.56
CA HIS A 95 16.89 -20.05 -10.22
C HIS A 95 16.83 -20.53 -8.76
N ASP A 96 17.38 -21.70 -8.46
CA ASP A 96 17.29 -22.31 -7.12
C ASP A 96 17.84 -21.39 -6.00
N ASP A 97 18.93 -20.66 -6.29
CA ASP A 97 19.54 -19.71 -5.35
C ASP A 97 18.59 -18.57 -4.94
N ASP A 98 17.70 -18.16 -5.85
CA ASP A 98 16.73 -17.09 -5.59
C ASP A 98 15.51 -17.62 -4.80
N LEU A 99 15.24 -18.93 -4.82
CA LEU A 99 14.10 -19.52 -4.10
C LEU A 99 14.21 -19.33 -2.59
N LEU A 100 15.42 -19.41 -2.03
CA LEU A 100 15.67 -19.15 -0.61
C LEU A 100 15.27 -17.72 -0.24
N LEU A 101 15.70 -16.74 -1.03
CA LEU A 101 15.36 -15.33 -0.83
C LEU A 101 13.86 -15.09 -0.95
N LEU A 102 13.20 -15.65 -1.97
CA LEU A 102 11.76 -15.52 -2.16
C LEU A 102 10.95 -16.10 -0.99
N SER A 103 11.38 -17.25 -0.47
CA SER A 103 10.75 -17.87 0.69
C SER A 103 10.86 -16.99 1.94
N GLU A 104 12.00 -16.34 2.15
CA GLU A 104 12.22 -15.44 3.28
C GLU A 104 11.38 -14.16 3.13
N ILE A 105 11.30 -13.60 1.92
CA ILE A 105 10.42 -12.46 1.63
C ILE A 105 8.96 -12.82 1.95
N ALA A 106 8.48 -13.98 1.48
CA ALA A 106 7.11 -14.43 1.74
C ALA A 106 6.84 -14.62 3.25
N ARG A 107 7.80 -15.19 3.99
CA ARG A 107 7.74 -15.36 5.45
C ARG A 107 7.64 -14.00 6.16
N ILE A 108 8.50 -13.05 5.81
CA ILE A 108 8.52 -11.70 6.40
C ILE A 108 7.18 -10.98 6.15
N LEU A 109 6.67 -11.03 4.92
CA LEU A 109 5.40 -10.41 4.56
C LEU A 109 4.23 -11.00 5.36
N THR A 110 4.22 -12.33 5.54
CA THR A 110 3.19 -13.04 6.33
C THR A 110 3.25 -12.63 7.80
N LYS A 111 4.46 -12.60 8.38
CA LYS A 111 4.67 -12.17 9.77
C LYS A 111 4.18 -10.74 10.01
N HIS A 112 4.53 -9.81 9.13
CA HIS A 112 4.15 -8.40 9.27
C HIS A 112 2.64 -8.18 9.19
N ARG A 113 1.92 -8.95 8.36
CA ARG A 113 0.46 -8.87 8.26
C ARG A 113 -0.24 -9.32 9.55
N ASN A 114 0.28 -10.37 10.19
CA ASN A 114 -0.26 -10.86 11.47
C ASN A 114 0.00 -9.86 12.60
N THR A 115 1.21 -9.29 12.67
CA THR A 115 1.52 -8.27 13.67
C THR A 115 0.67 -7.00 13.52
N ARG A 116 0.45 -6.52 12.28
CA ARG A 116 -0.45 -5.37 12.04
C ARG A 116 -1.90 -5.62 12.45
N ARG A 117 -2.44 -6.80 12.14
CA ARG A 117 -3.79 -7.18 12.56
C ARG A 117 -3.94 -7.21 14.08
N MET A 118 -2.93 -7.66 14.81
CA MET A 118 -2.92 -7.62 16.27
C MET A 118 -2.91 -6.18 16.80
N THR A 119 -2.03 -5.32 16.27
CA THR A 119 -1.98 -3.92 16.71
C THR A 119 -3.21 -3.10 16.34
N GLU A 120 -3.90 -3.41 15.23
CA GLU A 120 -5.14 -2.74 14.83
C GLU A 120 -6.36 -3.26 15.61
N GLY A 121 -6.37 -4.53 16.03
CA GLY A 121 -7.40 -5.12 16.88
C GLY A 121 -7.42 -4.55 18.31
N ASP A 122 -6.25 -4.29 18.88
CA ASP A 122 -6.13 -3.74 20.24
C ASP A 122 -6.55 -2.26 20.32
N VAL A 123 -6.40 -1.50 19.24
CA VAL A 123 -6.79 -0.08 19.18
C VAL A 123 -8.31 0.11 19.08
N GLN A 124 -9.05 -0.88 18.54
CA GLN A 124 -10.52 -0.81 18.44
C GLN A 124 -11.23 -1.22 19.75
N GLY A 125 -10.56 -1.98 20.64
CA GLY A 125 -11.10 -2.41 21.93
C GLY A 125 -11.07 -1.36 23.05
N THR A 126 -10.34 -0.25 22.86
CA THR A 126 -10.14 0.78 23.91
C THR A 126 -10.99 2.04 23.73
N ARG A 127 -11.91 2.07 22.75
CA ARG A 127 -12.77 3.25 22.47
C ARG A 127 -14.23 3.13 22.93
N SER A 128 -14.54 2.20 23.83
CA SER A 128 -15.90 2.05 24.40
C SER A 128 -15.88 2.09 25.92
N ALA A 129 -15.46 3.22 26.51
CA ALA A 129 -15.82 3.64 27.87
C ALA A 129 -15.41 5.12 28.06
N ALA A 130 -16.30 5.90 28.68
CA ALA A 130 -16.24 7.34 29.04
C ALA A 130 -16.70 8.32 27.94
N ASP A 131 -18.02 8.52 27.75
CA ASP A 131 -18.98 9.40 28.47
C ASP A 131 -19.11 10.82 27.88
N PRO A 132 -20.32 11.26 27.45
CA PRO A 132 -20.57 12.56 26.84
C PRO A 132 -20.99 13.59 27.89
N LEU A 133 -20.11 14.55 28.18
CA LEU A 133 -20.48 15.78 28.90
C LEU A 133 -20.46 16.97 27.93
N HIS A 134 -21.54 17.11 27.15
CA HIS A 134 -21.92 18.39 26.58
C HIS A 134 -23.44 18.44 26.32
N ALA A 135 -24.17 18.91 27.33
CA ALA A 135 -25.48 19.56 27.19
C ALA A 135 -25.42 20.77 28.14
N ALA A 136 -25.06 21.96 27.65
CA ALA A 136 -25.98 22.94 27.06
C ALA A 136 -27.06 23.40 28.05
N GLU A 137 -26.75 24.54 28.68
CA GLU A 137 -27.58 25.73 28.91
C GLU A 137 -29.08 25.57 29.19
N GLY A 138 -29.52 26.15 30.32
CA GLY A 138 -30.92 26.51 30.51
C GLY A 138 -31.28 26.96 31.93
N GLY A 139 -31.37 28.28 32.14
CA GLY A 139 -32.35 28.91 33.03
C GLY A 139 -31.98 29.03 34.52
N GLY A 140 -31.99 30.27 35.04
CA GLY A 140 -31.85 30.50 36.48
C GLY A 140 -31.71 31.96 36.88
N GLU A 141 -32.69 32.78 36.48
CA GLU A 141 -32.95 34.11 37.03
C GLU A 141 -33.02 34.07 38.57
N TYR A 142 -32.22 34.87 39.29
CA TYR A 142 -32.58 35.29 40.65
C TYR A 142 -32.24 36.77 40.90
N LYS A 143 -33.33 37.51 41.11
CA LYS A 143 -33.44 38.91 41.54
C LYS A 143 -32.99 39.11 42.99
N ARG A 144 -32.36 40.27 43.22
CA ARG A 144 -32.40 41.17 44.41
C ARG A 144 -31.96 40.57 45.76
N ARG A 145 -31.14 41.25 46.57
CA ARG A 145 -31.37 42.59 47.12
C ARG A 145 -30.09 43.13 47.73
#